data_AF-A0A3G9JMN0-F1
#
_entry.id   AF-A0A3G9JMN0-F1
#
_cell.length_a   1.000
_cell.length_b   1.000
_cell.length_c   1.000
_cell.angle_alpha   90.00
_cell.angle_beta   90.00
_cell.angle_gamma   90.00
#
_symmetry.space_group_name_H-M   'P 1'
#
loop_
_entity.id
_entity.type
_entity.pdbx_description
1 polymer ?
#
loop_
_entity_poly.entity_id
_entity_poly.type
_entity_poly.pdbx_seq_one_letter_code
_entity_poly.pdbx_strand_id
1 'polypeptide(L)'
;MRVNKIAKPLKFYEDLSAFKLFTLDVGLLNCMAETDPKDILLGESIFEEYQEAFTQQFIASITRSLGLIPYYYTKENAKLEIDFLCQLGKVLPIEVKSGKNVYSKSLMTLLQKHPDLTGVRFSLKPYDMQEQFTNVPLYLAEAYLHDLMSHEGHV
;
A
#
# COMPACT_ATOMS: atom_id res chain seq x y z
N MET A 1 -6.00 5.64 -8.83
CA MET A 1 -7.14 5.17 -9.65
C MET A 1 -7.35 3.67 -9.46
N ARG A 2 -8.57 3.15 -9.65
CA ARG A 2 -8.78 1.70 -9.74
C ARG A 2 -8.21 1.21 -11.07
N VAL A 3 -7.65 0.00 -11.09
CA VAL A 3 -7.38 -0.72 -12.34
C VAL A 3 -8.22 -1.98 -12.43
N ASN A 4 -8.67 -2.33 -13.63
CA ASN A 4 -9.48 -3.52 -13.87
C ASN A 4 -8.64 -4.76 -14.21
N LYS A 5 -7.33 -4.57 -14.48
CA LYS A 5 -6.40 -5.65 -14.77
C LYS A 5 -5.02 -5.34 -14.17
N ILE A 6 -4.41 -6.34 -13.54
CA ILE A 6 -3.05 -6.27 -13.00
C ILE A 6 -2.09 -6.65 -14.14
N ALA A 7 -1.82 -5.69 -15.02
CA ALA A 7 -0.94 -5.86 -16.16
C ALA A 7 -0.32 -4.53 -16.55
N LYS A 8 0.82 -4.57 -17.24
CA LYS A 8 1.46 -3.35 -17.74
C LYS A 8 0.92 -2.92 -19.12
N PRO A 9 0.90 -1.60 -19.39
CA PRO A 9 1.07 -0.53 -18.42
C PRO A 9 -0.20 -0.36 -17.55
N LEU A 10 -0.06 -0.18 -16.23
CA LEU A 10 -1.22 -0.06 -15.31
C LEU A 10 -2.19 1.03 -15.76
N LYS A 11 -1.65 2.16 -16.23
CA LYS A 11 -2.42 3.31 -16.74
C LYS A 11 -3.43 2.93 -17.83
N PHE A 12 -3.13 1.95 -18.68
CA PHE A 12 -4.03 1.53 -19.76
C PHE A 12 -5.29 0.83 -19.22
N TYR A 13 -5.23 0.31 -18.00
CA TYR A 13 -6.32 -0.44 -17.37
C TYR A 13 -7.06 0.38 -16.31
N GLU A 14 -6.87 1.70 -16.27
CA GLU A 14 -7.58 2.60 -15.37
C GLU A 14 -9.09 2.52 -15.58
N ASP A 15 -9.81 2.41 -14.47
CA ASP A 15 -11.25 2.60 -14.43
C ASP A 15 -11.55 4.00 -13.92
N LEU A 16 -11.96 4.88 -14.85
CA LEU A 16 -12.26 6.28 -14.53
C LEU A 16 -13.51 6.44 -13.66
N SER A 17 -14.33 5.39 -13.50
CA SER A 17 -15.51 5.43 -12.63
C SER A 17 -15.20 5.24 -11.14
N ALA A 18 -13.97 4.85 -10.79
CA ALA A 18 -13.61 4.50 -9.42
C ALA A 18 -12.21 4.98 -9.00
N PHE A 19 -12.15 5.63 -7.85
CA PHE A 19 -10.90 6.12 -7.25
C PHE A 19 -10.95 6.05 -5.72
N LYS A 20 -9.77 5.94 -5.10
CA LYS A 20 -9.57 6.19 -3.67
C LYS A 20 -9.07 7.62 -3.49
N LEU A 21 -9.55 8.30 -2.46
CA LEU A 21 -9.10 9.63 -2.07
C LEU A 21 -8.07 9.52 -0.97
N PHE A 22 -7.00 10.31 -1.11
CA PHE A 22 -5.95 10.48 -0.12
C PHE A 22 -5.70 11.99 0.03
N THR A 23 -5.37 12.43 1.23
CA THR A 23 -4.95 13.82 1.49
C THR A 23 -3.49 14.01 1.04
N LEU A 24 -2.95 15.23 1.16
CA LEU A 24 -1.54 15.49 0.84
C LEU A 24 -0.59 14.70 1.74
N ASP A 25 -0.92 14.62 3.03
CA ASP A 25 -0.14 13.96 4.06
C ASP A 25 -1.04 13.50 5.22
N VAL A 26 -0.45 12.73 6.14
CA VAL A 26 -1.12 12.23 7.34
C VAL A 26 -1.52 13.33 8.33
N GLY A 27 -0.81 14.46 8.36
CA GLY A 27 -1.13 15.61 9.21
C GLY A 27 -2.45 16.24 8.80
N LEU A 28 -2.63 16.53 7.52
CA LEU A 28 -3.91 17.01 6.98
C LEU A 28 -5.04 16.00 7.19
N LEU A 29 -4.77 14.70 7.03
CA LEU A 29 -5.77 13.66 7.34
C LEU A 29 -6.24 13.77 8.79
N ASN A 30 -5.29 13.83 9.74
CA ASN A 30 -5.60 13.97 11.17
C ASN A 30 -6.39 15.25 11.46
N CYS A 31 -6.00 16.39 10.86
CA CYS A 31 -6.70 17.65 11.04
C CYS A 31 -8.14 17.59 10.52
N MET A 32 -8.36 16.98 9.35
CA MET A 32 -9.69 16.81 8.76
C MET A 32 -10.56 15.82 9.54
N ALA A 33 -9.93 14.83 10.17
CA ALA A 33 -10.59 13.85 11.02
C ALA A 33 -10.79 14.33 12.46
N GLU A 34 -10.41 15.58 12.78
CA GLU A 34 -10.46 16.15 14.14
C GLU A 34 -9.79 15.25 15.20
N THR A 35 -8.73 14.55 14.80
CA THR A 35 -8.03 13.60 15.69
C THR A 35 -7.17 14.35 16.70
N ASP A 36 -7.35 14.06 17.98
CA ASP A 36 -6.54 14.65 19.05
C ASP A 36 -5.08 14.15 18.91
N PRO A 37 -4.07 15.04 18.87
CA PRO A 37 -2.68 14.65 18.80
C PRO A 37 -2.25 13.65 19.89
N LYS A 38 -2.86 13.71 21.08
CA LYS A 38 -2.54 12.78 22.17
C LYS A 38 -2.92 11.34 21.81
N ASP A 39 -4.00 11.12 21.06
CA ASP A 39 -4.49 9.79 20.72
C ASP A 39 -3.52 9.12 19.75
N ILE A 40 -2.95 9.89 18.81
CA ILE A 40 -1.90 9.45 17.87
C ILE A 40 -0.63 9.03 18.62
N LEU A 41 -0.20 9.86 19.58
CA LEU A 41 1.05 9.63 20.31
C LEU A 41 0.96 8.46 21.30
N LEU A 42 -0.17 8.35 22.00
CA LEU A 42 -0.37 7.34 23.03
C LEU A 42 -0.91 6.02 22.45
N GLY A 43 -1.50 6.05 21.25
CA GLY A 43 -2.15 4.90 20.64
C GLY A 43 -3.39 4.43 21.43
N GLU A 44 -3.81 5.19 22.44
CA GLU A 44 -5.00 4.93 23.23
C GLU A 44 -6.23 5.39 22.45
N SER A 45 -7.31 4.59 22.46
CA SER A 45 -8.63 4.94 21.93
C SER A 45 -8.80 5.17 20.42
N ILE A 46 -7.77 4.96 19.59
CA ILE A 46 -7.93 5.01 18.13
C ILE A 46 -8.65 3.76 17.61
N PHE A 47 -9.75 3.94 16.86
CA PHE A 47 -10.49 2.85 16.22
C PHE A 47 -9.64 2.15 15.13
N GLU A 48 -9.79 0.82 14.96
CA GLU A 48 -8.98 0.00 14.02
C GLU A 48 -9.02 0.52 12.56
N GLU A 49 -10.20 0.90 12.08
CA GLU A 49 -10.43 1.50 10.75
C GLU A 49 -9.62 2.79 10.55
N TYR A 50 -9.52 3.64 11.60
CA TYR A 50 -8.72 4.86 11.51
C TYR A 50 -7.23 4.53 11.39
N GLN A 51 -6.74 3.58 12.19
CA GLN A 51 -5.34 3.16 12.10
C GLN A 51 -5.02 2.59 10.71
N GLU A 52 -5.94 1.83 10.12
CA GLU A 52 -5.82 1.31 8.76
C GLU A 52 -5.77 2.46 7.73
N ALA A 53 -6.71 3.39 7.77
CA ALA A 53 -6.74 4.55 6.88
C ALA A 53 -5.48 5.43 7.01
N PHE A 54 -5.04 5.69 8.25
CA PHE A 54 -3.82 6.44 8.54
C PHE A 54 -2.58 5.74 7.95
N THR A 55 -2.48 4.43 8.13
CA THR A 55 -1.32 3.66 7.62
C THR A 55 -1.32 3.60 6.10
N GLN A 56 -2.49 3.46 5.47
CA GLN A 56 -2.62 3.54 4.01
C GLN A 56 -2.24 4.93 3.49
N GLN A 57 -2.70 6.00 4.14
CA GLN A 57 -2.32 7.38 3.81
C GLN A 57 -0.81 7.60 3.94
N PHE A 58 -0.17 7.05 4.98
CA PHE A 58 1.28 7.12 5.17
C PHE A 58 2.04 6.48 3.99
N ILE A 59 1.68 5.27 3.60
CA ILE A 59 2.30 4.58 2.45
C ILE A 59 1.99 5.27 1.12
N ALA A 60 0.77 5.78 0.94
CA ALA A 60 0.40 6.55 -0.25
C ALA A 60 1.26 7.82 -0.39
N SER A 61 1.51 8.52 0.73
CA SER A 61 2.32 9.74 0.78
C SER A 61 3.78 9.46 0.39
N ILE A 62 4.39 8.39 0.93
CA ILE A 62 5.75 7.95 0.56
C ILE A 62 5.82 7.54 -0.91
N THR A 63 4.87 6.73 -1.36
CA THR A 63 4.83 6.28 -2.76
C THR A 63 4.78 7.48 -3.71
N ARG A 64 3.96 8.48 -3.37
CA ARG A 64 3.82 9.69 -4.19
C ARG A 64 5.04 10.59 -4.12
N SER A 65 5.69 10.73 -2.96
CA SER A 65 6.91 11.55 -2.79
C SER A 65 8.08 11.01 -3.60
N LEU A 66 8.15 9.68 -3.77
CA LEU A 66 9.10 9.01 -4.65
C LEU A 66 8.73 9.10 -6.15
N GLY A 67 7.68 9.84 -6.51
CA GLY A 67 7.26 10.00 -7.91
C GLY A 67 6.46 8.83 -8.48
N LEU A 68 6.16 7.81 -7.67
CA LEU A 68 5.33 6.67 -8.09
C LEU A 68 3.85 7.03 -8.08
N ILE A 69 3.11 6.39 -8.98
CA ILE A 69 1.64 6.55 -9.07
C ILE A 69 1.00 5.30 -8.47
N PRO A 70 0.37 5.40 -7.28
CA PRO A 70 -0.37 4.29 -6.71
C PRO A 70 -1.72 4.08 -7.41
N TYR A 71 -1.94 2.87 -7.87
CA TYR A 71 -3.25 2.35 -8.29
C TYR A 71 -3.78 1.43 -7.21
N TYR A 72 -5.03 0.99 -7.30
CA TYR A 72 -5.54 -0.10 -6.46
C TYR A 72 -6.35 -1.08 -7.31
N TYR A 73 -6.54 -2.29 -6.81
CA TYR A 73 -7.32 -3.32 -7.49
C TYR A 73 -8.35 -3.92 -6.54
N THR A 74 -9.58 -4.07 -7.02
CA THR A 74 -10.61 -4.83 -6.33
C THR A 74 -11.42 -5.63 -7.34
N LYS A 75 -11.83 -6.84 -6.97
CA LYS A 75 -12.81 -7.61 -7.75
C LYS A 75 -14.22 -7.10 -7.50
N GLU A 76 -15.13 -7.33 -8.45
CA GLU A 76 -16.55 -6.90 -8.37
C GLU A 76 -17.25 -7.26 -7.03
N ASN A 77 -16.91 -8.42 -6.44
CA ASN A 77 -17.49 -8.86 -5.17
C ASN A 77 -16.67 -8.45 -3.93
N ALA A 78 -15.70 -7.54 -4.06
CA ALA A 78 -14.75 -7.09 -3.03
C ALA A 78 -13.95 -8.21 -2.31
N LYS A 79 -14.08 -9.48 -2.72
CA LYS A 79 -13.41 -10.63 -2.08
C LYS A 79 -11.88 -10.63 -2.22
N LEU A 80 -11.35 -9.80 -3.12
CA LEU A 80 -9.92 -9.60 -3.30
C LEU A 80 -9.71 -8.13 -3.57
N GLU A 81 -9.14 -7.46 -2.59
CA GLU A 81 -8.72 -6.06 -2.67
C GLU A 81 -7.22 -5.99 -2.37
N ILE A 82 -6.49 -5.29 -3.22
CA ILE A 82 -5.09 -4.94 -2.99
C ILE A 82 -5.04 -3.43 -2.77
N ASP A 83 -4.43 -3.02 -1.67
CA ASP A 83 -4.36 -1.61 -1.26
C ASP A 83 -3.71 -0.74 -2.33
N PHE A 84 -2.51 -1.15 -2.78
CA PHE A 84 -1.83 -0.45 -3.85
C PHE A 84 -1.15 -1.36 -4.89
N LEU A 85 -1.09 -0.86 -6.12
CA LEU A 85 -0.29 -1.40 -7.21
C LEU A 85 0.58 -0.26 -7.75
N CYS A 86 1.90 -0.49 -7.80
CA CYS A 86 2.85 0.42 -8.43
C CYS A 86 3.47 -0.23 -9.66
N GLN A 87 4.03 0.58 -10.56
CA GLN A 87 4.73 0.09 -11.74
C GLN A 87 6.20 0.52 -11.68
N LEU A 88 7.09 -0.45 -11.49
CA LEU A 88 8.53 -0.31 -11.30
C LEU A 88 9.24 -1.38 -12.13
N GLY A 89 9.27 -1.23 -13.46
CA GLY A 89 9.82 -2.28 -14.35
C GLY A 89 8.98 -3.56 -14.43
N LYS A 90 8.32 -3.98 -13.34
CA LYS A 90 7.19 -4.94 -13.11
C LYS A 90 6.02 -4.26 -12.38
N VAL A 91 4.87 -4.93 -12.29
CA VAL A 91 3.80 -4.48 -11.39
C VAL A 91 4.16 -4.94 -9.98
N LEU A 92 4.19 -4.03 -9.02
CA LEU A 92 4.45 -4.31 -7.62
C LEU A 92 3.14 -4.22 -6.83
N PRO A 93 2.60 -5.36 -6.35
CA PRO A 93 1.54 -5.36 -5.37
C PRO A 93 2.04 -4.93 -4.00
N ILE A 94 1.33 -4.01 -3.37
CA ILE A 94 1.62 -3.48 -2.05
C ILE A 94 0.38 -3.68 -1.18
N GLU A 95 0.57 -4.38 -0.07
CA GLU A 95 -0.43 -4.51 1.00
C GLU A 95 0.02 -3.69 2.22
N VAL A 96 -0.92 -3.05 2.90
CA VAL A 96 -0.66 -2.24 4.08
C VAL A 96 -1.44 -2.79 5.27
N LYS A 97 -0.77 -2.90 6.43
CA LYS A 97 -1.38 -3.38 7.67
C LYS A 97 -0.98 -2.51 8.85
N SER A 98 -1.98 -1.92 9.50
CA SER A 98 -1.83 -1.12 10.72
C SER A 98 -1.69 -1.98 11.97
N GLY A 99 -2.42 -3.09 12.05
CA GLY A 99 -2.45 -3.97 13.22
C GLY A 99 -1.33 -5.02 13.30
N LYS A 100 -1.23 -5.68 14.47
CA LYS A 100 -0.31 -6.82 14.69
C LYS A 100 -0.72 -8.08 13.91
N ASN A 101 -2.01 -8.23 13.62
CA ASN A 101 -2.51 -9.30 12.75
C ASN A 101 -2.34 -8.89 11.29
N VAL A 102 -1.23 -9.31 10.70
CA VAL A 102 -0.86 -8.94 9.32
C VAL A 102 -1.26 -9.98 8.28
N TYR A 103 -2.15 -10.92 8.61
CA TYR A 103 -2.58 -11.92 7.64
C TYR A 103 -3.23 -11.23 6.43
N SER A 104 -2.67 -11.45 5.24
CA SER A 104 -3.01 -10.71 4.01
C SER A 104 -3.52 -11.69 2.95
N LYS A 105 -4.76 -12.16 3.14
CA LYS A 105 -5.35 -13.17 2.26
C LYS A 105 -5.41 -12.74 0.80
N SER A 106 -5.71 -11.45 0.55
CA SER A 106 -5.80 -10.90 -0.80
C SER A 106 -4.46 -10.93 -1.52
N LEU A 107 -3.39 -10.41 -0.89
CA LEU A 107 -2.03 -10.45 -1.44
C LEU A 107 -1.59 -11.88 -1.74
N MET A 108 -1.75 -12.80 -0.78
CA MET A 108 -1.38 -14.21 -0.99
C MET A 108 -2.15 -14.84 -2.16
N THR A 109 -3.47 -14.62 -2.21
CA THR A 109 -4.32 -15.16 -3.29
C THR A 109 -3.93 -14.60 -4.65
N LEU A 110 -3.47 -13.35 -4.70
CA LEU A 110 -3.00 -12.69 -5.91
C LEU A 110 -1.66 -13.28 -6.38
N LEU A 111 -0.67 -13.39 -5.50
CA LEU A 111 0.65 -13.92 -5.84
C LEU A 111 0.61 -15.40 -6.25
N GLN A 112 -0.28 -16.19 -5.65
CA GLN A 112 -0.52 -17.57 -6.08
C GLN A 112 -1.04 -17.68 -7.52
N LYS A 113 -1.81 -16.68 -7.98
CA LYS A 113 -2.36 -16.64 -9.35
C LYS A 113 -1.40 -16.00 -10.35
N HIS A 114 -0.36 -15.33 -9.88
CA HIS A 114 0.61 -14.61 -10.68
C HIS A 114 2.03 -14.93 -10.19
N PRO A 115 2.56 -16.13 -10.51
CA PRO A 115 3.85 -16.60 -10.00
C PRO A 115 5.03 -15.68 -10.32
N ASP A 116 4.95 -14.93 -11.42
CA ASP A 116 5.99 -13.99 -11.86
C ASP A 116 5.98 -12.65 -11.09
N LEU A 117 4.96 -12.43 -10.25
CA LEU A 117 4.86 -11.23 -9.42
C LEU A 117 5.46 -11.47 -8.04
N THR A 118 6.17 -10.46 -7.55
CA THR A 118 6.61 -10.36 -6.17
C THR A 118 5.91 -9.19 -5.50
N GLY A 119 5.42 -9.37 -4.28
CA GLY A 119 4.74 -8.32 -3.52
C GLY A 119 5.56 -7.76 -2.37
N VAL A 120 5.08 -6.66 -1.79
CA VAL A 120 5.55 -6.14 -0.51
C VAL A 120 4.37 -5.93 0.43
N ARG A 121 4.59 -6.20 1.71
CA ARG A 121 3.65 -5.86 2.78
C ARG A 121 4.30 -4.88 3.74
N PHE A 122 3.73 -3.70 3.89
CA PHE A 122 4.15 -2.75 4.90
C PHE A 122 3.34 -2.95 6.19
N SER A 123 4.03 -3.16 7.31
CA SER A 123 3.36 -3.37 8.60
C SER A 123 4.25 -3.03 9.80
N LEU A 124 3.72 -3.15 11.01
CA LEU A 124 4.50 -3.03 12.25
C LEU A 124 5.36 -4.26 12.56
N LYS A 125 5.29 -5.35 11.77
CA LYS A 125 6.15 -6.53 11.99
C LYS A 125 7.59 -6.30 11.51
N PRO A 126 8.58 -7.01 12.09
CA PRO A 126 9.96 -6.98 11.62
C PRO A 126 10.10 -7.31 10.14
N TYR A 127 11.24 -6.92 9.57
CA TYR A 127 11.59 -7.30 8.21
C TYR A 127 11.65 -8.82 8.08
N ASP A 128 10.97 -9.35 7.07
CA ASP A 128 10.90 -10.79 6.81
C ASP A 128 10.74 -11.03 5.31
N MET A 129 11.73 -11.68 4.70
CA MET A 129 11.73 -11.98 3.27
C MET A 129 11.21 -13.41 3.06
N GLN A 130 10.17 -13.53 2.25
CA GLN A 130 9.58 -14.81 1.86
C GLN A 130 9.73 -15.00 0.33
N GLU A 131 9.39 -16.18 -0.16
CA GLU A 131 9.60 -16.52 -1.57
C GLU A 131 8.90 -15.56 -2.56
N GLN A 132 7.65 -15.19 -2.30
CA GLN A 132 6.86 -14.34 -3.21
C GLN A 132 6.58 -12.93 -2.68
N PHE A 133 6.86 -12.64 -1.40
CA PHE A 133 6.70 -11.29 -0.88
C PHE A 133 7.65 -11.00 0.27
N THR A 134 7.90 -9.71 0.50
CA THR A 134 8.68 -9.24 1.65
C THR A 134 7.78 -8.46 2.60
N ASN A 135 7.84 -8.77 3.90
CA ASN A 135 7.32 -7.91 4.93
C ASN A 135 8.36 -6.84 5.26
N VAL A 136 7.97 -5.58 5.17
CA VAL A 136 8.83 -4.43 5.45
C VAL A 136 8.21 -3.62 6.60
N PRO A 137 8.96 -3.31 7.66
CA PRO A 137 8.48 -2.44 8.73
C PRO A 137 8.09 -1.06 8.17
N LEU A 138 7.00 -0.46 8.68
CA LEU A 138 6.53 0.85 8.20
C LEU A 138 7.63 1.92 8.19
N TYR A 139 8.49 1.95 9.21
CA TYR A 139 9.59 2.92 9.30
C TYR A 139 10.67 2.74 8.22
N LEU A 140 10.72 1.58 7.55
CA LEU A 140 11.70 1.26 6.49
C LEU A 140 11.10 1.47 5.09
N ALA A 141 9.82 1.83 4.98
CA ALA A 141 9.08 1.81 3.73
C ALA A 141 9.70 2.70 2.64
N GLU A 142 10.09 3.93 2.98
CA GLU A 142 10.69 4.87 2.04
C GLU A 142 12.03 4.37 1.50
N ALA A 143 12.95 3.98 2.40
CA ALA A 143 14.25 3.48 2.01
C ALA A 143 14.16 2.20 1.16
N TYR A 144 13.24 1.30 1.50
CA TYR A 144 13.01 0.06 0.74
C TYR A 144 12.49 0.34 -0.68
N LEU A 145 11.51 1.25 -0.83
CA LEU A 145 10.98 1.60 -2.15
C LEU A 145 12.04 2.33 -3.00
N HIS A 146 12.81 3.23 -2.40
CA HIS A 146 13.89 3.93 -3.08
C HIS A 146 14.98 2.97 -3.60
N ASP A 147 15.38 1.99 -2.78
CA ASP A 147 16.33 0.94 -3.17
C ASP A 147 15.80 0.10 -4.34
N LEU A 148 14.55 -0.35 -4.25
CA LEU A 148 13.88 -1.10 -5.31
C LEU A 148 13.83 -0.33 -6.63
N MET A 149 13.55 0.98 -6.58
CA MET A 149 13.55 1.86 -7.75
C MET A 149 14.93 1.99 -8.40
N SER A 150 15.98 2.03 -7.59
CA SER A 150 17.37 2.15 -8.05
C SER A 150 17.83 0.88 -8.79
N HIS A 151 17.36 -0.29 -8.37
CA HIS A 151 17.69 -1.57 -9.00
C HIS A 151 16.90 -1.87 -10.29
N GLU A 152 15.67 -1.37 -10.41
CA GLU A 152 14.81 -1.54 -11.60
C GLU A 152 15.05 -0.47 -12.68
N GLY A 153 16.05 0.40 -12.50
CA GLY A 153 16.46 1.41 -13.47
C GLY A 153 15.56 2.65 -13.54
N HIS A 154 14.89 3.02 -12.44
CA HIS A 154 13.99 4.19 -12.34
C HIS A 154 14.60 5.42 -11.66
N VAL A 155 15.94 5.53 -11.62
CA VAL A 155 16.67 6.76 -11.24
C VAL A 155 17.85 6.95 -12.18
#